data_AF-A0A560K256-F1
#
_entry.id   AF-A0A560K256-F1
#
_cell.length_a   1.000
_cell.length_b   1.000
_cell.length_c   1.000
_cell.angle_alpha   90.00
_cell.angle_beta   90.00
_cell.angle_gamma   90.00
#
_symmetry.space_group_name_H-M   'P 1'
#
loop_
_entity.id
_entity.type
_entity.pdbx_description
1 polymer ?
#
loop_
_entity_poly.entity_id
_entity_poly.type
_entity_poly.pdbx_seq_one_letter_code
_entity_poly.pdbx_strand_id
1 'polypeptide(L)'
;MSLFSALNSAANSLNVIQAGIQVVSDNMNNANSPDRTKHTVSQTTDPLSGVTISQYSRSVDVALQAQLQGTTSENGMQQVLSQYMSQIGGMLGTTNSSNSSDSATPKLTKAFQDFTSALQDLSASPENAVAQNQVVQKAQALVQTIHTLSAGVDQMEVQAKGDITQTVKSINTDLTQIDQLNATITQLKSANQPTADFEDQRDATLRDLSSMINIRTTQRDDGSIAVFTPTGSTLVDGTATQLSYDGKVISGAGGADITAAISGGKLGGLLDMVADSSPAPASGDATTEVFRKLKSQLDAVAGALTGTTQAGQPTSITDAYNKASPTNDGELASGLFSGSDAGTLAVNKDLLNGTKTIKQSAVNAMVSAMTATGRTMTADGLTLTNVSYGGMADQVSSNWSTIQSNVNTQATTTSSFMTSLQTRYASSTGVNMDEEVANLQVLQRNYSATARVISVIGQMFDTLTQAVT
;
A
#
# COMPACT_ATOMS: atom_id res chain seq x y z
N MET A 1 5.45 -66.64 -10.23
CA MET A 1 5.89 -65.66 -9.22
C MET A 1 7.06 -66.28 -8.46
N SER A 2 8.31 -65.93 -8.79
CA SER A 2 9.48 -66.42 -8.04
C SER A 2 9.56 -65.73 -6.68
N LEU A 3 10.18 -66.37 -5.68
CA LEU A 3 10.44 -65.74 -4.37
C LEU A 3 11.20 -64.40 -4.51
N PHE A 4 12.03 -64.26 -5.55
CA PHE A 4 12.70 -63.01 -5.91
C PHE A 4 11.73 -61.89 -6.32
N SER A 5 10.69 -62.19 -7.10
CA SER A 5 9.66 -61.22 -7.50
C SER A 5 8.83 -60.77 -6.30
N ALA A 6 8.53 -61.68 -5.37
CA ALA A 6 7.85 -61.35 -4.11
C ALA A 6 8.71 -60.48 -3.19
N LEU A 7 10.01 -60.77 -3.08
CA LEU A 7 10.96 -59.94 -2.32
C LEU A 7 11.09 -58.53 -2.91
N ASN A 8 11.24 -58.42 -4.24
CA ASN A 8 11.35 -57.14 -4.93
C ASN A 8 10.08 -56.29 -4.75
N SER A 9 8.90 -56.92 -4.84
CA SER A 9 7.62 -56.24 -4.59
C SER A 9 7.49 -55.76 -3.14
N ALA A 10 7.95 -56.55 -2.17
CA ALA A 10 7.94 -56.19 -0.76
C ALA A 10 8.94 -55.07 -0.43
N ALA A 11 10.13 -55.09 -1.04
CA ALA A 11 11.11 -54.01 -0.93
C ALA A 11 10.58 -52.69 -1.52
N ASN A 12 9.97 -52.73 -2.71
CA ASN A 12 9.37 -51.55 -3.32
C ASN A 12 8.17 -51.02 -2.50
N SER A 13 7.36 -51.92 -1.93
CA SER A 13 6.29 -51.53 -1.00
C SER A 13 6.83 -50.85 0.26
N LEU A 14 7.94 -51.33 0.83
CA LEU A 14 8.60 -50.65 1.96
C LEU A 14 9.08 -49.26 1.58
N ASN A 15 9.70 -49.09 0.41
CA ASN A 15 10.16 -47.78 -0.06
C ASN A 15 9.00 -46.79 -0.19
N VAL A 16 7.86 -47.22 -0.74
CA VAL A 16 6.64 -46.39 -0.85
C VAL A 16 6.10 -46.03 0.52
N ILE A 17 6.05 -46.98 1.46
CA ILE A 17 5.58 -46.73 2.83
C ILE A 17 6.51 -45.76 3.56
N GLN A 18 7.83 -45.93 3.41
CA GLN A 18 8.82 -45.04 4.03
C GLN A 18 8.72 -43.62 3.48
N ALA A 19 8.52 -43.45 2.18
CA ALA A 19 8.24 -42.15 1.57
C ALA A 19 6.95 -41.54 2.13
N GLY A 20 5.90 -42.34 2.32
CA GLY A 20 4.66 -41.89 2.96
C GLY A 20 4.88 -41.42 4.40
N ILE A 21 5.65 -42.17 5.20
CA ILE A 21 6.00 -41.79 6.58
C ILE A 21 6.76 -40.47 6.60
N GLN A 22 7.72 -40.29 5.69
CA GLN A 22 8.50 -39.06 5.59
C GLN A 22 7.60 -37.86 5.27
N VAL A 23 6.75 -37.96 4.25
CA VAL A 23 5.82 -36.88 3.86
C VAL A 23 4.88 -36.50 5.01
N VAL A 24 4.33 -37.48 5.72
CA VAL A 24 3.46 -37.24 6.87
C VAL A 24 4.23 -36.58 8.01
N SER A 25 5.45 -37.04 8.30
CA SER A 25 6.31 -36.40 9.30
C SER A 25 6.63 -34.96 8.95
N ASP A 26 6.91 -34.67 7.67
CA ASP A 26 7.23 -33.33 7.19
C ASP A 26 6.00 -32.41 7.22
N ASN A 27 4.82 -32.94 6.87
CA ASN A 27 3.55 -32.23 7.04
C ASN A 27 3.31 -31.88 8.52
N MET A 28 3.47 -32.83 9.43
CA MET A 28 3.29 -32.61 10.87
C MET A 28 4.27 -31.55 11.40
N ASN A 29 5.55 -31.64 11.02
CA ASN A 29 6.58 -30.70 11.47
C ASN A 29 6.29 -29.25 11.02
N ASN A 30 5.66 -29.10 9.86
CA ASN A 30 5.39 -27.80 9.25
C ASN A 30 3.92 -27.38 9.30
N ALA A 31 3.06 -28.10 10.04
CA ALA A 31 1.62 -27.88 10.04
C ALA A 31 1.18 -26.48 10.50
N ASN A 32 2.02 -25.80 11.30
CA ASN A 32 1.76 -24.45 11.78
C ASN A 32 2.27 -23.33 10.85
N SER A 33 2.97 -23.68 9.75
CA SER A 33 3.40 -22.69 8.77
C SER A 33 2.21 -22.23 7.92
N PRO A 34 1.92 -20.92 7.83
CA PRO A 34 0.80 -20.39 7.02
C PRO A 34 0.88 -20.75 5.54
N ASP A 35 2.08 -21.06 5.05
CA ASP A 35 2.37 -21.34 3.64
C ASP A 35 2.44 -22.83 3.32
N ARG A 36 2.34 -23.69 4.35
CA ARG A 36 2.42 -25.13 4.17
C ARG A 36 1.16 -25.67 3.53
N THR A 37 1.32 -26.30 2.37
CA THR A 37 0.27 -27.13 1.79
C THR A 37 0.39 -28.58 2.26
N LYS A 38 -0.70 -29.34 2.21
CA LYS A 38 -0.67 -30.78 2.49
C LYS A 38 0.03 -31.50 1.35
N HIS A 39 1.16 -32.13 1.64
CA HIS A 39 1.90 -32.93 0.66
C HIS A 39 1.44 -34.38 0.71
N THR A 40 1.44 -35.03 -0.44
CA THR A 40 1.02 -36.42 -0.59
C THR A 40 1.97 -37.17 -1.52
N VAL A 41 2.07 -38.47 -1.33
CA VAL A 41 2.76 -39.38 -2.24
C VAL A 41 1.73 -40.33 -2.83
N SER A 42 1.69 -40.41 -4.17
CA SER A 42 0.84 -41.34 -4.90
C SER A 42 1.65 -42.55 -5.33
N GLN A 43 1.01 -43.73 -5.31
CA GLN A 43 1.63 -44.99 -5.69
C GLN A 43 0.98 -45.53 -6.98
N THR A 44 1.77 -46.18 -7.82
CA THR A 44 1.29 -46.91 -9.00
C THR A 44 1.71 -48.37 -8.93
N THR A 45 0.97 -49.23 -9.62
CA THR A 45 1.29 -50.67 -9.71
C THR A 45 1.91 -50.96 -11.06
N ASP A 46 3.17 -51.40 -11.05
CA ASP A 46 3.87 -51.92 -12.20
C ASP A 46 3.76 -53.46 -12.23
N PRO A 47 3.26 -54.08 -13.31
CA PRO A 47 3.20 -55.54 -13.46
C PRO A 47 4.54 -56.28 -13.26
N LEU A 48 5.68 -55.60 -13.45
CA LEU A 48 7.02 -56.18 -13.31
C LEU A 48 7.68 -55.88 -11.96
N SER A 49 7.45 -54.68 -11.42
CA SER A 49 8.15 -54.17 -10.22
C SER A 49 7.28 -54.11 -8.97
N GLY A 50 5.97 -54.40 -9.06
CA GLY A 50 5.03 -54.26 -7.94
C GLY A 50 4.63 -52.81 -7.71
N VAL A 51 4.47 -52.39 -6.45
CA VAL A 51 4.06 -51.02 -6.12
C VAL A 51 5.25 -50.08 -6.12
N THR A 52 5.19 -48.98 -6.86
CA THR A 52 6.23 -47.95 -6.93
C THR A 52 5.64 -46.55 -6.69
N ILE A 53 6.50 -45.58 -6.37
CA ILE A 53 6.08 -44.19 -6.22
C ILE A 53 5.76 -43.64 -7.61
N SER A 54 4.55 -43.14 -7.80
CA SER A 54 4.11 -42.51 -9.05
C SER A 54 4.52 -41.03 -9.07
N GLN A 55 4.16 -40.29 -8.02
CA GLN A 55 4.36 -38.85 -7.98
C GLN A 55 4.22 -38.31 -6.55
N TYR A 56 5.04 -37.29 -6.23
CA TYR A 56 4.82 -36.40 -5.10
C TYR A 56 3.94 -35.23 -5.54
N SER A 57 2.90 -34.93 -4.77
CA SER A 57 1.95 -33.86 -5.07
C SER A 57 1.62 -33.03 -3.83
N ARG A 58 1.01 -31.87 -4.03
CA ARG A 58 0.50 -31.02 -2.96
C ARG A 58 -0.97 -30.66 -3.19
N SER A 59 -1.69 -30.43 -2.09
CA SER A 59 -3.08 -29.97 -2.11
C SER A 59 -3.12 -28.46 -2.36
N VAL A 60 -3.60 -28.03 -3.52
CA VAL A 60 -3.72 -26.61 -3.88
C VAL A 60 -5.07 -26.38 -4.57
N ASP A 61 -5.78 -25.33 -4.14
CA ASP A 61 -6.90 -24.77 -4.87
C ASP A 61 -6.39 -23.58 -5.70
N VAL A 62 -6.17 -23.82 -7.00
CA VAL A 62 -5.58 -22.84 -7.91
C VAL A 62 -6.49 -21.61 -8.10
N ALA A 63 -7.81 -21.80 -8.07
CA ALA A 63 -8.77 -20.71 -8.23
C ALA A 63 -8.77 -19.81 -6.98
N LEU A 64 -8.79 -20.42 -5.80
CA LEU A 64 -8.73 -19.70 -4.53
C LEU A 64 -7.37 -19.02 -4.33
N GLN A 65 -6.27 -19.64 -4.77
CA GLN A 65 -4.94 -19.04 -4.76
C GLN A 65 -4.88 -17.79 -5.65
N ALA A 66 -5.42 -17.85 -6.87
CA ALA A 66 -5.49 -16.70 -7.77
C ALA A 66 -6.35 -15.58 -7.18
N GLN A 67 -7.48 -15.92 -6.55
CA GLN A 67 -8.34 -14.93 -5.88
C GLN A 67 -7.63 -14.28 -4.67
N LEU A 68 -6.92 -15.08 -3.86
CA LEU A 68 -6.13 -14.58 -2.74
C LEU A 68 -5.03 -13.64 -3.22
N GLN A 69 -4.30 -14.01 -4.28
CA GLN A 69 -3.26 -13.16 -4.88
C GLN A 69 -3.80 -11.79 -5.32
N GLY A 70 -4.91 -11.75 -6.05
CA GLY A 70 -5.53 -10.48 -6.45
C GLY A 70 -5.97 -9.64 -5.26
N THR A 71 -6.53 -10.28 -4.21
CA THR A 71 -6.96 -9.59 -2.99
C THR A 71 -5.79 -9.09 -2.15
N THR A 72 -4.68 -9.84 -2.11
CA THR A 72 -3.43 -9.41 -1.45
C THR A 72 -2.86 -8.17 -2.13
N SER A 73 -2.92 -8.10 -3.45
CA SER A 73 -2.54 -6.90 -4.20
C SER A 73 -3.41 -5.69 -3.89
N GLU A 74 -4.73 -5.85 -3.91
CA GLU A 74 -5.66 -4.79 -3.52
C GLU A 74 -5.42 -4.34 -2.07
N ASN A 75 -5.22 -5.30 -1.16
CA ASN A 75 -4.92 -4.97 0.24
C ASN A 75 -3.64 -4.16 0.37
N GLY A 76 -2.55 -4.55 -0.32
CA GLY A 76 -1.29 -3.80 -0.31
C GLY A 76 -1.45 -2.34 -0.75
N MET A 77 -2.26 -2.10 -1.79
CA MET A 77 -2.59 -0.74 -2.25
C MET A 77 -3.37 0.04 -1.19
N GLN A 78 -4.45 -0.54 -0.65
CA GLN A 78 -5.30 0.14 0.32
C GLN A 78 -4.57 0.42 1.65
N GLN A 79 -3.66 -0.46 2.07
CA GLN A 79 -2.85 -0.24 3.28
C GLN A 79 -1.90 0.95 3.13
N VAL A 80 -1.19 1.07 1.99
CA VAL A 80 -0.29 2.21 1.78
C VAL A 80 -1.04 3.53 1.63
N LEU A 81 -2.19 3.52 0.93
CA LEU A 81 -3.06 4.70 0.84
C LEU A 81 -3.55 5.12 2.23
N SER A 82 -4.04 4.18 3.04
CA SER A 82 -4.50 4.43 4.42
C SER A 82 -3.40 5.02 5.30
N GLN A 83 -2.17 4.52 5.18
CA GLN A 83 -1.01 5.03 5.90
C GLN A 83 -0.75 6.50 5.57
N TYR A 84 -0.63 6.85 4.29
CA TYR A 84 -0.33 8.22 3.88
C TYR A 84 -1.51 9.18 4.11
N MET A 85 -2.75 8.75 3.88
CA MET A 85 -3.94 9.55 4.18
C MET A 85 -4.07 9.85 5.67
N SER A 86 -3.67 8.91 6.52
CA SER A 86 -3.63 9.15 7.97
C SER A 86 -2.53 10.13 8.38
N GLN A 87 -1.38 10.12 7.70
CA GLN A 87 -0.34 11.14 7.89
C GLN A 87 -0.80 12.54 7.44
N ILE A 88 -1.48 12.62 6.28
CA ILE A 88 -2.11 13.86 5.80
C ILE A 88 -3.12 14.36 6.84
N GLY A 89 -3.98 13.47 7.38
CA GLY A 89 -4.95 13.84 8.41
C GLY A 89 -4.31 14.38 9.69
N GLY A 90 -3.22 13.74 10.16
CA GLY A 90 -2.45 14.21 11.31
C GLY A 90 -1.77 15.57 11.06
N MET A 91 -1.28 15.77 9.83
CA MET A 91 -0.68 17.05 9.41
C MET A 91 -1.72 18.17 9.43
N LEU A 92 -2.90 17.94 8.83
CA LEU A 92 -4.02 18.90 8.78
C LEU A 92 -4.70 19.10 10.15
N GLY A 93 -4.50 18.19 11.09
CA GLY A 93 -5.18 18.20 12.39
C GLY A 93 -6.64 17.75 12.30
N THR A 94 -6.98 16.91 11.32
CA THR A 94 -8.33 16.33 11.14
C THR A 94 -8.48 14.98 11.85
N THR A 95 -7.39 14.39 12.34
CA THR A 95 -7.44 13.19 13.17
C THR A 95 -7.94 13.54 14.56
N ASN A 96 -9.13 13.06 14.90
CA ASN A 96 -9.70 13.19 16.23
C ASN A 96 -8.82 12.39 17.21
N SER A 97 -7.90 13.04 17.91
CA SER A 97 -7.27 12.42 19.07
C SER A 97 -8.35 12.38 20.15
N SER A 98 -8.86 11.19 20.46
CA SER A 98 -9.86 10.94 21.50
C SER A 98 -9.44 11.41 22.91
N ASN A 99 -8.27 12.04 23.06
CA ASN A 99 -7.67 12.50 24.31
C ASN A 99 -7.39 14.01 24.39
N SER A 100 -7.83 14.84 23.44
CA SER A 100 -7.70 16.30 23.56
C SER A 100 -9.06 16.96 23.81
N SER A 101 -9.19 17.60 24.97
CA SER A 101 -10.33 18.44 25.39
C SER A 101 -10.51 19.71 24.55
N ASP A 102 -9.62 19.94 23.58
CA ASP A 102 -9.70 21.03 22.63
C ASP A 102 -10.46 20.50 21.41
N SER A 103 -11.61 21.12 21.10
CA SER A 103 -12.44 20.70 19.97
C SER A 103 -11.55 20.61 18.72
N ALA A 104 -11.48 19.41 18.13
CA ALA A 104 -10.58 19.00 17.04
C ALA A 104 -10.76 19.83 15.76
N THR A 105 -10.38 21.10 15.85
CA THR A 105 -10.50 22.09 14.80
C THR A 105 -9.26 21.95 13.92
N PRO A 106 -9.40 21.71 12.61
CA PRO A 106 -8.26 21.60 11.72
C PRO A 106 -7.35 22.83 11.82
N LYS A 107 -6.04 22.63 11.68
CA LYS A 107 -5.04 23.69 11.93
C LYS A 107 -5.27 24.91 11.04
N LEU A 108 -5.57 24.67 9.77
CA LEU A 108 -5.85 25.72 8.80
C LEU A 108 -7.12 26.49 9.19
N THR A 109 -8.21 25.79 9.51
CA THR A 109 -9.44 26.37 10.04
C THR A 109 -9.17 27.28 11.24
N LYS A 110 -8.45 26.76 12.24
CA LYS A 110 -8.15 27.50 13.46
C LYS A 110 -7.34 28.77 13.17
N ALA A 111 -6.36 28.69 12.27
CA ALA A 111 -5.56 29.85 11.88
C ALA A 111 -6.40 30.96 11.21
N PHE A 112 -7.35 30.60 10.35
CA PHE A 112 -8.28 31.55 9.76
C PHE A 112 -9.25 32.17 10.78
N GLN A 113 -9.76 31.35 11.71
CA GLN A 113 -10.63 31.82 12.80
C GLN A 113 -9.87 32.82 13.69
N ASP A 114 -8.67 32.47 14.14
CA ASP A 114 -7.83 33.33 14.98
C ASP A 114 -7.50 34.67 14.33
N PHE A 115 -7.16 34.67 13.04
CA PHE A 115 -6.88 35.89 12.30
C PHE A 115 -8.14 36.76 12.12
N THR A 116 -9.28 36.13 11.82
CA THR A 116 -10.56 36.85 11.69
C THR A 116 -11.00 37.45 13.02
N SER A 117 -10.86 36.73 14.13
CA SER A 117 -11.17 37.23 15.48
C SER A 117 -10.26 38.40 15.86
N ALA A 118 -8.96 38.33 15.57
CA ALA A 118 -8.05 39.45 15.83
C ALA A 118 -8.45 40.71 15.04
N LEU A 119 -8.91 40.57 13.79
CA LEU A 119 -9.42 41.69 13.00
C LEU A 119 -10.72 42.27 13.60
N GLN A 120 -11.60 41.42 14.13
CA GLN A 120 -12.83 41.84 14.81
C GLN A 120 -12.49 42.61 16.10
N ASP A 121 -11.55 42.13 16.90
CA ASP A 121 -11.08 42.82 18.10
C ASP A 121 -10.47 44.18 17.76
N LEU A 122 -9.64 44.25 16.72
CA LEU A 122 -9.07 45.50 16.24
C LEU A 122 -10.15 46.47 15.71
N SER A 123 -11.23 45.96 15.13
CA SER A 123 -12.30 46.82 14.59
C SER A 123 -13.02 47.64 15.66
N ALA A 124 -13.03 47.18 16.90
CA ALA A 124 -13.61 47.90 18.04
C ALA A 124 -12.74 49.07 18.53
N SER A 125 -11.43 49.02 18.31
CA SER A 125 -10.48 50.08 18.67
C SER A 125 -9.27 50.11 17.71
N PRO A 126 -9.46 50.61 16.47
CA PRO A 126 -8.44 50.55 15.42
C PRO A 126 -7.12 51.24 15.76
N GLU A 127 -7.15 52.23 16.65
CA GLU A 127 -6.00 52.99 17.14
C GLU A 127 -5.14 52.24 18.18
N ASN A 128 -5.63 51.11 18.71
CA ASN A 128 -4.93 50.35 19.73
C ASN A 128 -3.72 49.59 19.15
N ALA A 129 -2.51 50.06 19.48
CA ALA A 129 -1.25 49.49 19.00
C ALA A 129 -1.06 48.00 19.37
N VAL A 130 -1.55 47.56 20.53
CA VAL A 130 -1.47 46.15 20.95
C VAL A 130 -2.38 45.29 20.07
N ALA A 131 -3.61 45.73 19.82
CA ALA A 131 -4.54 45.03 18.94
C ALA A 131 -4.02 44.98 17.49
N GLN A 132 -3.41 46.06 16.99
CA GLN A 132 -2.77 46.08 15.68
C GLN A 132 -1.65 45.04 15.59
N ASN A 133 -0.79 44.96 16.62
CA ASN A 133 0.27 43.97 16.68
C ASN A 133 -0.30 42.54 16.72
N GLN A 134 -1.37 42.30 17.49
CA GLN A 134 -2.04 41.01 17.55
C GLN A 134 -2.55 40.56 16.18
N VAL A 135 -3.13 41.45 15.37
CA VAL A 135 -3.54 41.13 14.00
C VAL A 135 -2.34 40.71 13.14
N VAL A 136 -1.22 41.45 13.20
CA VAL A 136 0.00 41.10 12.47
C VAL A 136 0.54 39.72 12.91
N GLN A 137 0.54 39.44 14.21
CA GLN A 137 0.98 38.15 14.76
C GLN A 137 0.07 37.00 14.30
N LYS A 138 -1.26 37.19 14.31
CA LYS A 138 -2.20 36.17 13.84
C LYS A 138 -2.14 35.97 12.32
N ALA A 139 -1.91 37.04 11.56
CA ALA A 139 -1.61 36.94 10.13
C ALA A 139 -0.34 36.12 9.88
N GLN A 140 0.73 36.38 10.65
CA GLN A 140 1.98 35.62 10.55
C GLN A 140 1.80 34.16 10.91
N ALA A 141 1.02 33.85 11.97
CA ALA A 141 0.70 32.48 12.36
C ALA A 141 -0.10 31.74 11.28
N LEU A 142 -1.02 32.43 10.60
CA LEU A 142 -1.76 31.88 9.45
C LEU A 142 -0.82 31.53 8.29
N VAL A 143 0.05 32.47 7.90
CA VAL A 143 1.06 32.22 6.85
C VAL A 143 1.97 31.04 7.24
N GLN A 144 2.47 31.02 8.47
CA GLN A 144 3.33 29.93 8.94
C GLN A 144 2.61 28.58 8.93
N THR A 145 1.32 28.56 9.23
CA THR A 145 0.50 27.34 9.15
C THR A 145 0.44 26.83 7.72
N ILE A 146 0.13 27.69 6.74
CA ILE A 146 0.11 27.35 5.32
C ILE A 146 1.48 26.83 4.84
N HIS A 147 2.58 27.51 5.22
CA HIS A 147 3.95 27.09 4.89
C HIS A 147 4.26 25.71 5.45
N THR A 148 3.91 25.46 6.71
CA THR A 148 4.17 24.20 7.40
C THR A 148 3.40 23.06 6.73
N LEU A 149 2.15 23.31 6.34
CA LEU A 149 1.35 22.32 5.61
C LEU A 149 1.94 22.06 4.23
N SER A 150 2.29 23.10 3.46
CA SER A 150 2.90 22.93 2.12
C SER A 150 4.23 22.15 2.19
N ALA A 151 5.13 22.52 3.09
CA ALA A 151 6.40 21.82 3.28
C ALA A 151 6.19 20.37 3.73
N GLY A 152 5.14 20.10 4.54
CA GLY A 152 4.77 18.75 4.93
C GLY A 152 4.29 17.90 3.74
N VAL A 153 3.52 18.47 2.80
CA VAL A 153 3.15 17.80 1.55
C VAL A 153 4.39 17.42 0.74
N ASP A 154 5.29 18.38 0.54
CA ASP A 154 6.53 18.15 -0.22
C ASP A 154 7.39 17.05 0.43
N GLN A 155 7.50 17.04 1.76
CA GLN A 155 8.24 16.02 2.50
C GLN A 155 7.60 14.62 2.39
N MET A 156 6.27 14.53 2.43
CA MET A 156 5.57 13.25 2.24
C MET A 156 5.70 12.74 0.80
N GLU A 157 5.72 13.62 -0.20
CA GLU A 157 5.94 13.23 -1.59
C GLU A 157 7.36 12.66 -1.79
N VAL A 158 8.38 13.31 -1.21
CA VAL A 158 9.76 12.80 -1.21
C VAL A 158 9.83 11.44 -0.51
N GLN A 159 9.13 11.27 0.62
CA GLN A 159 9.05 9.99 1.32
C GLN A 159 8.40 8.91 0.46
N ALA A 160 7.28 9.22 -0.21
CA ALA A 160 6.58 8.28 -1.10
C ALA A 160 7.49 7.85 -2.27
N LYS A 161 8.25 8.77 -2.87
CA LYS A 161 9.25 8.46 -3.90
C LYS A 161 10.39 7.58 -3.36
N GLY A 162 10.80 7.78 -2.11
CA GLY A 162 11.72 6.88 -1.40
C GLY A 162 11.15 5.49 -1.20
N ASP A 163 9.88 5.38 -0.77
CA ASP A 163 9.18 4.13 -0.58
C ASP A 163 8.97 3.37 -1.90
N ILE A 164 8.73 4.07 -3.02
CA ILE A 164 8.72 3.49 -4.36
C ILE A 164 10.07 2.82 -4.65
N THR A 165 11.17 3.55 -4.45
CA THR A 165 12.53 3.04 -4.67
C THR A 165 12.80 1.79 -3.85
N GLN A 166 12.40 1.77 -2.59
CA GLN A 166 12.59 0.61 -1.71
C GLN A 166 11.69 -0.56 -2.11
N THR A 167 10.44 -0.30 -2.50
CA THR A 167 9.50 -1.32 -2.95
C THR A 167 9.99 -1.99 -4.24
N VAL A 168 10.55 -1.22 -5.18
CA VAL A 168 11.18 -1.76 -6.40
C VAL A 168 12.36 -2.69 -6.08
N LYS A 169 13.19 -2.35 -5.08
CA LYS A 169 14.28 -3.23 -4.64
C LYS A 169 13.77 -4.56 -4.06
N SER A 170 12.72 -4.50 -3.25
CA SER A 170 12.07 -5.69 -2.69
C SER A 170 11.47 -6.55 -3.80
N ILE A 171 10.77 -5.94 -4.77
CA ILE A 171 10.27 -6.64 -5.96
C ILE A 171 11.40 -7.36 -6.70
N ASN A 172 12.53 -6.71 -6.97
CA ASN A 172 13.66 -7.35 -7.65
C ASN A 172 14.23 -8.54 -6.87
N THR A 173 14.19 -8.48 -5.53
CA THR A 173 14.61 -9.58 -4.66
C THR A 173 13.68 -10.78 -4.83
N ASP A 174 12.37 -10.54 -4.77
CA ASP A 174 11.34 -11.59 -4.93
C ASP A 174 11.37 -12.19 -6.34
N LEU A 175 11.52 -11.37 -7.39
CA LEU A 175 11.65 -11.85 -8.77
C LEU A 175 12.88 -12.76 -8.92
N THR A 176 14.01 -12.38 -8.33
CA THR A 176 15.24 -13.20 -8.35
C THR A 176 15.05 -14.51 -7.59
N GLN A 177 14.37 -14.48 -6.44
CA GLN A 177 14.09 -15.67 -5.64
C GLN A 177 13.13 -16.62 -6.38
N ILE A 178 12.10 -16.09 -7.05
CA ILE A 178 11.17 -16.89 -7.87
C ILE A 178 11.91 -17.57 -9.02
N ASP A 179 12.82 -16.86 -9.69
CA ASP A 179 13.64 -17.42 -10.77
C ASP A 179 14.53 -18.58 -10.29
N GLN A 180 15.20 -18.42 -9.14
CA GLN A 180 16.00 -19.48 -8.51
C GLN A 180 15.15 -20.69 -8.08
N LEU A 181 13.96 -20.44 -7.53
CA LEU A 181 13.03 -21.50 -7.15
C LEU A 181 12.51 -22.25 -8.39
N ASN A 182 12.21 -21.54 -9.48
CA ASN A 182 11.83 -22.17 -10.75
C ASN A 182 12.96 -23.06 -11.31
N ALA A 183 14.21 -22.60 -11.28
CA ALA A 183 15.37 -23.40 -11.70
C ALA A 183 15.51 -24.69 -10.84
N THR A 184 15.31 -24.57 -9.53
CA THR A 184 15.37 -25.71 -8.60
C THR A 184 14.22 -26.69 -8.86
N ILE A 185 12.99 -26.20 -8.99
CA ILE A 185 11.79 -27.02 -9.26
C ILE A 185 11.94 -27.77 -10.58
N THR A 186 12.36 -27.11 -11.65
CA THR A 186 12.53 -27.74 -12.98
C THR A 186 13.62 -28.82 -12.93
N GLN A 187 14.75 -28.57 -12.25
CA GLN A 187 15.80 -29.56 -12.06
C GLN A 187 15.29 -30.79 -11.30
N LEU A 188 14.65 -30.60 -10.15
CA LEU A 188 14.12 -31.69 -9.33
C LEU A 188 13.03 -32.49 -10.06
N LYS A 189 12.13 -31.80 -10.76
CA LYS A 189 11.05 -32.44 -11.54
C LYS A 189 11.62 -33.29 -12.67
N SER A 190 12.65 -32.82 -13.37
CA SER A 190 13.33 -33.60 -14.42
C SER A 190 13.98 -34.89 -13.88
N ALA A 191 14.37 -34.89 -12.61
CA ALA A 191 14.93 -36.03 -11.90
C ALA A 191 13.87 -36.89 -11.17
N ASN A 192 12.57 -36.60 -11.34
CA ASN A 192 11.46 -37.21 -10.58
C ASN A 192 11.64 -37.11 -9.05
N GLN A 193 12.25 -36.02 -8.57
CA GLN A 193 12.43 -35.73 -7.15
C GLN A 193 11.28 -34.84 -6.62
N PRO A 194 11.00 -34.87 -5.30
CA PRO A 194 9.96 -34.02 -4.70
C PRO A 194 10.23 -32.52 -4.91
N THR A 195 9.22 -31.77 -5.34
CA THR A 195 9.30 -30.30 -5.55
C THR A 195 8.46 -29.50 -4.56
N ALA A 196 7.57 -30.15 -3.81
CA ALA A 196 6.46 -29.50 -3.12
C ALA A 196 6.89 -28.43 -2.10
N ASP A 197 8.03 -28.63 -1.39
CA ASP A 197 8.57 -27.62 -0.48
C ASP A 197 9.03 -26.34 -1.21
N PHE A 198 9.66 -26.50 -2.38
CA PHE A 198 10.10 -25.36 -3.20
C PHE A 198 8.92 -24.67 -3.88
N GLU A 199 7.88 -25.43 -4.23
CA GLU A 199 6.64 -24.85 -4.73
C GLU A 199 5.91 -24.04 -3.65
N ASP A 200 5.88 -24.52 -2.41
CA ASP A 200 5.32 -23.76 -1.27
C ASP A 200 6.13 -22.47 -1.00
N GLN A 201 7.46 -22.54 -1.03
CA GLN A 201 8.32 -21.36 -0.92
C GLN A 201 8.07 -20.35 -2.06
N ARG A 202 7.95 -20.85 -3.30
CA ARG A 202 7.66 -19.99 -4.45
C ARG A 202 6.32 -19.30 -4.32
N ASP A 203 5.30 -20.01 -3.83
CA ASP A 203 3.97 -19.46 -3.66
C ASP A 203 3.93 -18.41 -2.53
N ALA A 204 4.71 -18.60 -1.47
CA ALA A 204 4.92 -17.59 -0.45
C ALA A 204 5.57 -16.32 -1.04
N THR A 205 6.67 -16.48 -1.78
CA THR A 205 7.34 -15.34 -2.46
C THR A 205 6.42 -14.67 -3.49
N LEU A 206 5.59 -15.43 -4.22
CA LEU A 206 4.58 -14.86 -5.13
C LEU A 206 3.52 -14.06 -4.38
N ARG A 207 3.17 -14.46 -3.15
CA ARG A 207 2.23 -13.71 -2.31
C ARG A 207 2.84 -12.41 -1.81
N ASP A 208 4.10 -12.45 -1.35
CA ASP A 208 4.85 -11.26 -0.95
C ASP A 208 4.98 -10.29 -2.12
N LEU A 209 5.37 -10.79 -3.31
CA LEU A 209 5.40 -10.02 -4.54
C LEU A 209 4.02 -9.41 -4.86
N SER A 210 2.95 -10.19 -4.73
CA SER A 210 1.58 -9.72 -5.01
C SER A 210 1.13 -8.60 -4.08
N SER A 211 1.63 -8.55 -2.84
CA SER A 211 1.36 -7.45 -1.91
C SER A 211 1.98 -6.13 -2.38
N MET A 212 3.03 -6.20 -3.20
CA MET A 212 3.75 -5.04 -3.71
C MET A 212 3.26 -4.61 -5.09
N ILE A 213 2.90 -5.55 -5.97
CA ILE A 213 2.38 -5.28 -7.32
C ILE A 213 1.33 -6.31 -7.71
N ASN A 214 0.36 -5.92 -8.55
CA ASN A 214 -0.54 -6.89 -9.14
C ASN A 214 0.20 -7.73 -10.18
N ILE A 215 0.02 -9.05 -10.15
CA ILE A 215 0.69 -10.00 -11.02
C ILE A 215 -0.30 -11.02 -11.59
N ARG A 216 0.08 -11.62 -12.70
CA ARG A 216 -0.55 -12.82 -13.26
C ARG A 216 0.51 -13.89 -13.44
N THR A 217 0.15 -15.12 -13.11
CA THR A 217 1.06 -16.27 -13.21
C THR A 217 0.54 -17.28 -14.23
N THR A 218 1.46 -18.02 -14.84
CA THR A 218 1.13 -19.16 -15.71
C THR A 218 2.13 -20.27 -15.46
N GLN A 219 1.63 -21.44 -15.06
CA GLN A 219 2.46 -22.62 -14.81
C GLN A 219 2.67 -23.42 -16.11
N ARG A 220 3.88 -23.96 -16.27
CA ARG A 220 4.28 -24.82 -17.40
C ARG A 220 4.37 -26.29 -16.98
N ASP A 221 4.39 -27.17 -17.97
CA ASP A 221 4.49 -28.63 -17.77
C ASP A 221 5.76 -29.04 -17.02
N ASP A 222 6.86 -28.29 -17.17
CA ASP A 222 8.13 -28.49 -16.45
C ASP A 222 8.08 -28.02 -14.98
N GLY A 223 6.94 -27.48 -14.52
CA GLY A 223 6.72 -26.99 -13.18
C GLY A 223 7.15 -25.54 -12.95
N SER A 224 7.83 -24.89 -13.89
CA SER A 224 8.16 -23.46 -13.80
C SER A 224 6.91 -22.58 -13.89
N ILE A 225 6.99 -21.38 -13.32
CA ILE A 225 5.95 -20.35 -13.43
C ILE A 225 6.52 -19.12 -14.13
N ALA A 226 5.82 -18.66 -15.17
CA ALA A 226 6.02 -17.34 -15.73
C ALA A 226 5.15 -16.30 -15.00
N VAL A 227 5.71 -15.11 -14.76
CA VAL A 227 5.08 -14.02 -14.01
C VAL A 227 5.02 -12.77 -14.90
N PHE A 228 3.85 -12.16 -14.98
CA PHE A 228 3.58 -10.98 -15.79
C PHE A 228 2.84 -9.91 -14.99
N THR A 229 2.93 -8.65 -15.43
CA THR A 229 1.96 -7.63 -15.04
C THR A 229 0.58 -7.92 -15.66
N PRO A 230 -0.52 -7.31 -15.16
CA PRO A 230 -1.85 -7.51 -15.74
C PRO A 230 -1.97 -7.09 -17.20
N THR A 231 -1.12 -6.16 -17.65
CA THR A 231 -1.05 -5.66 -19.04
C THR A 231 -0.11 -6.48 -19.93
N GLY A 232 0.57 -7.50 -19.38
CA GLY A 232 1.39 -8.45 -20.13
C GLY A 232 2.89 -8.15 -20.17
N SER A 233 3.39 -7.20 -19.39
CA SER A 233 4.85 -7.00 -19.26
C SER A 233 5.46 -8.18 -18.49
N THR A 234 6.49 -8.81 -19.06
CA THR A 234 7.17 -9.94 -18.44
C THR A 234 7.98 -9.51 -17.22
N LEU A 235 7.79 -10.22 -16.11
CA LEU A 235 8.55 -10.02 -14.86
C LEU A 235 9.51 -11.20 -14.62
N VAL A 236 9.02 -12.43 -14.78
CA VAL A 236 9.84 -13.65 -14.79
C VAL A 236 9.41 -14.52 -15.95
N ASP A 237 10.32 -14.79 -16.88
CA ASP A 237 10.16 -15.83 -17.88
C ASP A 237 11.52 -16.42 -18.26
N GLY A 238 11.93 -17.47 -17.53
CA GLY A 238 13.25 -18.09 -17.63
C GLY A 238 14.40 -17.26 -17.03
N THR A 239 14.25 -15.93 -16.94
CA THR A 239 15.14 -15.05 -16.18
C THR A 239 14.35 -13.93 -15.53
N ALA A 240 14.70 -13.56 -14.29
CA ALA A 240 14.11 -12.43 -13.60
C ALA A 240 14.44 -11.09 -14.29
N THR A 241 13.40 -10.28 -14.55
CA THR A 241 13.56 -8.91 -15.03
C THR A 241 13.96 -8.00 -13.88
N GLN A 242 15.00 -7.18 -14.07
CA GLN A 242 15.37 -6.15 -13.11
C GLN A 242 14.60 -4.86 -13.39
N LEU A 243 13.84 -4.42 -12.40
CA LEU A 243 13.13 -3.16 -12.43
C LEU A 243 14.01 -2.03 -11.89
N SER A 244 13.84 -0.82 -12.41
CA SER A 244 14.48 0.38 -11.87
C SER A 244 13.50 1.54 -11.82
N TYR A 245 13.77 2.50 -10.92
CA TYR A 245 13.00 3.73 -10.77
C TYR A 245 13.95 4.92 -10.81
N ASP A 246 13.68 5.88 -11.69
CA ASP A 246 14.51 7.08 -11.89
C ASP A 246 13.96 8.32 -11.16
N GLY A 247 12.90 8.17 -10.37
CA GLY A 247 12.18 9.28 -9.74
C GLY A 247 10.89 9.68 -10.47
N LYS A 248 10.63 9.11 -11.66
CA LYS A 248 9.40 9.32 -12.43
C LYS A 248 8.86 8.06 -13.08
N VAL A 249 9.73 7.24 -13.67
CA VAL A 249 9.39 6.09 -14.51
C VAL A 249 9.92 4.80 -13.88
N ILE A 250 9.10 3.75 -13.94
CA ILE A 250 9.53 2.37 -13.68
C ILE A 250 9.97 1.75 -15.00
N SER A 251 11.25 1.40 -15.11
CA SER A 251 11.79 0.71 -16.27
C SER A 251 11.90 -0.79 -16.02
N GLY A 252 11.53 -1.59 -17.01
CA GLY A 252 11.68 -3.05 -17.03
C GLY A 252 12.80 -3.51 -17.96
N ALA A 253 12.61 -4.69 -18.58
CA ALA A 253 13.59 -5.31 -19.46
C ALA A 253 14.04 -4.36 -20.59
N GLY A 254 15.35 -4.25 -20.80
CA GLY A 254 15.92 -3.39 -21.84
C GLY A 254 15.70 -1.89 -21.65
N GLY A 255 15.22 -1.44 -20.48
CA GLY A 255 14.91 -0.04 -20.19
C GLY A 255 13.53 0.42 -20.69
N ALA A 256 12.63 -0.50 -21.03
CA ALA A 256 11.26 -0.16 -21.42
C ALA A 256 10.48 0.46 -20.26
N ASP A 257 9.80 1.59 -20.49
CA ASP A 257 8.88 2.18 -19.52
C ASP A 257 7.67 1.26 -19.33
N ILE A 258 7.53 0.72 -18.13
CA ILE A 258 6.41 -0.14 -17.73
C ILE A 258 5.56 0.52 -16.63
N THR A 259 5.69 1.82 -16.40
CA THR A 259 4.99 2.52 -15.30
C THR A 259 3.49 2.31 -15.39
N ALA A 260 2.90 2.44 -16.58
CA ALA A 260 1.48 2.21 -16.82
C ALA A 260 1.06 0.73 -16.74
N ALA A 261 2.01 -0.20 -16.77
CA ALA A 261 1.78 -1.63 -16.58
C ALA A 261 1.74 -2.03 -15.10
N ILE A 262 2.31 -1.21 -14.22
CA ILE A 262 2.27 -1.41 -12.77
C ILE A 262 0.93 -0.90 -12.25
N SER A 263 0.17 -1.79 -11.63
CA SER A 263 -1.12 -1.48 -10.99
C SER A 263 -1.28 -2.36 -9.75
N GLY A 264 -2.13 -1.92 -8.82
CA GLY A 264 -2.35 -2.61 -7.55
C GLY A 264 -1.09 -2.75 -6.69
N GLY A 265 -1.25 -3.39 -5.53
CA GLY A 265 -0.18 -3.55 -4.56
C GLY A 265 0.30 -2.21 -3.98
N LYS A 266 1.26 -2.29 -3.08
CA LYS A 266 1.90 -1.12 -2.47
C LYS A 266 2.48 -0.17 -3.53
N LEU A 267 3.14 -0.69 -4.57
CA LEU A 267 3.79 0.13 -5.59
C LEU A 267 2.77 0.90 -6.44
N GLY A 268 1.68 0.25 -6.85
CA GLY A 268 0.61 0.92 -7.62
C GLY A 268 0.00 2.08 -6.82
N GLY A 269 -0.36 1.85 -5.55
CA GLY A 269 -0.89 2.92 -4.69
C GLY A 269 0.07 4.10 -4.51
N LEU A 270 1.37 3.83 -4.35
CA LEU A 270 2.38 4.89 -4.27
C LEU A 270 2.52 5.66 -5.59
N LEU A 271 2.54 4.96 -6.73
CA LEU A 271 2.61 5.58 -8.06
C LEU A 271 1.40 6.47 -8.32
N ASP A 272 0.19 6.01 -7.97
CA ASP A 272 -1.03 6.80 -8.09
C ASP A 272 -0.96 8.07 -7.24
N MET A 273 -0.44 7.99 -6.01
CA MET A 273 -0.30 9.15 -5.13
C MET A 273 0.67 10.22 -5.64
N VAL A 274 1.84 9.79 -6.15
CA VAL A 274 2.90 10.71 -6.65
C VAL A 274 2.70 11.09 -8.11
N ALA A 275 1.69 10.54 -8.78
CA ALA A 275 1.40 10.87 -10.17
C ALA A 275 1.22 12.39 -10.33
N ASP A 276 1.72 12.89 -11.45
CA ASP A 276 1.57 14.28 -11.87
C ASP A 276 1.31 14.31 -13.38
N SER A 277 0.04 14.55 -13.73
CA SER A 277 -0.42 14.67 -15.11
C SER A 277 -0.23 16.08 -15.71
N SER A 278 0.40 17.01 -14.98
CA SER A 278 0.56 18.41 -15.39
C SER A 278 1.22 18.55 -16.77
N PRO A 279 0.73 19.46 -17.65
CA PRO A 279 -0.30 20.48 -17.40
C PRO A 279 -1.74 20.02 -17.61
N ALA A 280 -2.01 18.72 -17.81
CA ALA A 280 -3.37 18.21 -17.93
C ALA A 280 -4.16 18.36 -16.62
N PRO A 281 -5.51 18.41 -16.67
CA PRO A 281 -6.34 18.41 -15.48
C PRO A 281 -6.04 17.19 -14.60
N ALA A 282 -5.95 17.39 -13.28
CA ALA A 282 -5.74 16.31 -12.34
C ALA A 282 -6.88 15.28 -12.41
N SER A 283 -6.56 14.02 -12.12
CA SER A 283 -7.51 12.90 -12.06
C SER A 283 -8.72 13.22 -11.16
N GLY A 284 -9.90 12.72 -11.53
CA GLY A 284 -11.10 12.80 -10.70
C GLY A 284 -11.09 11.84 -9.50
N ASP A 285 -10.21 10.83 -9.50
CA ASP A 285 -10.08 9.88 -8.40
C ASP A 285 -9.39 10.53 -7.20
N ALA A 286 -10.01 10.51 -6.02
CA ALA A 286 -9.46 11.13 -4.81
C ALA A 286 -8.12 10.54 -4.34
N THR A 287 -7.78 9.32 -4.76
CA THR A 287 -6.58 8.57 -4.35
C THR A 287 -5.41 8.69 -5.33
N THR A 288 -5.63 9.32 -6.49
CA THR A 288 -4.58 9.62 -7.48
C THR A 288 -4.17 11.10 -7.40
N GLU A 289 -2.90 11.40 -7.70
CA GLU A 289 -2.29 12.74 -7.68
C GLU A 289 -2.51 13.46 -6.33
N VAL A 290 -2.40 12.71 -5.24
CA VAL A 290 -2.76 13.15 -3.88
C VAL A 290 -1.96 14.37 -3.45
N PHE A 291 -0.64 14.31 -3.62
CA PHE A 291 0.25 15.39 -3.21
C PHE A 291 0.03 16.64 -4.07
N ARG A 292 -0.11 16.48 -5.39
CA ARG A 292 -0.45 17.57 -6.32
C ARG A 292 -1.75 18.27 -5.93
N LYS A 293 -2.82 17.50 -5.68
CA LYS A 293 -4.14 18.06 -5.30
C LYS A 293 -4.06 18.84 -3.99
N LEU A 294 -3.44 18.27 -2.97
CA LEU A 294 -3.33 18.95 -1.68
C LEU A 294 -2.49 20.23 -1.79
N LYS A 295 -1.38 20.19 -2.53
CA LYS A 295 -0.55 21.37 -2.82
C LYS A 295 -1.34 22.45 -3.57
N SER A 296 -2.02 22.08 -4.65
CA SER A 296 -2.89 22.99 -5.43
C SER A 296 -3.98 23.64 -4.57
N GLN A 297 -4.57 22.89 -3.64
CA GLN A 297 -5.58 23.42 -2.72
C GLN A 297 -4.99 24.40 -1.70
N LEU A 298 -3.80 24.13 -1.16
CA LEU A 298 -3.09 25.07 -0.29
C LEU A 298 -2.66 26.32 -1.05
N ASP A 299 -2.19 26.18 -2.29
CA ASP A 299 -1.81 27.29 -3.16
C ASP A 299 -3.02 28.16 -3.50
N ALA A 300 -4.20 27.56 -3.76
CA ALA A 300 -5.44 28.29 -3.98
C ALA A 300 -5.89 29.07 -2.73
N VAL A 301 -5.72 28.49 -1.53
CA VAL A 301 -6.00 29.19 -0.26
C VAL A 301 -5.04 30.36 -0.06
N ALA A 302 -3.75 30.19 -0.35
CA ALA A 302 -2.76 31.26 -0.28
C ALA A 302 -3.04 32.37 -1.31
N GLY A 303 -3.33 31.98 -2.55
CA GLY A 303 -3.68 32.89 -3.64
C GLY A 303 -4.97 33.67 -3.37
N ALA A 304 -5.92 33.13 -2.61
CA ALA A 304 -7.11 33.86 -2.19
C ALA A 304 -6.77 35.07 -1.29
N LEU A 305 -5.72 34.97 -0.46
CA LEU A 305 -5.29 36.05 0.45
C LEU A 305 -4.53 37.18 -0.26
N THR A 306 -3.96 36.91 -1.43
CA THR A 306 -3.19 37.88 -2.24
C THR A 306 -3.93 38.34 -3.50
N GLY A 307 -4.99 37.64 -3.89
CA GLY A 307 -5.79 37.90 -5.08
C GLY A 307 -6.67 39.15 -4.98
N THR A 308 -6.91 39.77 -6.14
CA THR A 308 -7.84 40.90 -6.28
C THR A 308 -9.30 40.43 -6.31
N THR A 309 -10.24 41.37 -6.13
CA THR A 309 -11.67 41.04 -6.18
C THR A 309 -12.06 40.53 -7.57
N GLN A 310 -12.64 39.33 -7.62
CA GLN A 310 -13.19 38.77 -8.85
C GLN A 310 -14.60 39.30 -9.12
N ALA A 311 -14.97 39.43 -10.39
CA ALA A 311 -16.30 39.90 -10.78
C ALA A 311 -17.40 38.99 -10.18
N GLY A 312 -18.42 39.61 -9.57
CA GLY A 312 -19.52 38.89 -8.93
C GLY A 312 -19.20 38.30 -7.55
N GLN A 313 -17.97 38.46 -7.03
CA GLN A 313 -17.60 38.02 -5.69
C GLN A 313 -17.50 39.20 -4.71
N PRO A 314 -17.61 38.94 -3.38
CA PRO A 314 -17.34 39.96 -2.38
C PRO A 314 -15.90 40.46 -2.45
N THR A 315 -15.67 41.71 -2.02
CA THR A 315 -14.35 42.36 -1.98
C THR A 315 -13.28 41.44 -1.36
N SER A 316 -12.14 41.25 -2.03
CA SER A 316 -11.04 40.46 -1.47
C SER A 316 -10.39 41.17 -0.26
N ILE A 317 -9.69 40.44 0.61
CA ILE A 317 -8.98 41.08 1.73
C ILE A 317 -7.89 42.03 1.22
N THR A 318 -7.23 41.67 0.11
CA THR A 318 -6.23 42.49 -0.56
C THR A 318 -6.83 43.81 -1.04
N ASP A 319 -7.97 43.79 -1.70
CA ASP A 319 -8.64 45.00 -2.18
C ASP A 319 -9.25 45.81 -1.04
N ALA A 320 -9.82 45.15 -0.03
CA ALA A 320 -10.34 45.79 1.17
C ALA A 320 -9.25 46.60 1.88
N TYR A 321 -8.03 46.04 1.94
CA TYR A 321 -6.87 46.76 2.43
C TYR A 321 -6.43 47.86 1.45
N ASN A 322 -6.14 47.53 0.19
CA ASN A 322 -5.49 48.44 -0.76
C ASN A 322 -6.34 49.66 -1.14
N LYS A 323 -7.68 49.54 -1.19
CA LYS A 323 -8.58 50.65 -1.54
C LYS A 323 -8.78 51.65 -0.40
N ALA A 324 -8.49 51.27 0.84
CA ALA A 324 -8.57 52.18 1.98
C ALA A 324 -7.38 53.17 1.97
N SER A 325 -7.63 54.44 2.31
CA SER A 325 -6.59 55.47 2.38
C SER A 325 -5.93 55.49 3.77
N PRO A 326 -4.60 55.63 3.86
CA PRO A 326 -3.94 55.91 5.13
C PRO A 326 -4.53 57.15 5.79
N THR A 327 -4.80 57.04 7.09
CA THR A 327 -5.35 58.11 7.93
C THR A 327 -4.29 58.74 8.84
N ASN A 328 -3.17 58.03 9.08
CA ASN A 328 -2.09 58.49 9.95
C ASN A 328 -0.71 58.25 9.33
N ASP A 329 0.28 59.05 9.75
CA ASP A 329 1.68 58.83 9.42
C ASP A 329 2.17 57.49 10.00
N GLY A 330 2.92 56.73 9.20
CA GLY A 330 3.43 55.41 9.60
C GLY A 330 2.52 54.23 9.23
N GLU A 331 1.31 54.46 8.70
CA GLU A 331 0.48 53.37 8.19
C GLU A 331 1.02 52.81 6.85
N LEU A 332 0.89 51.49 6.64
CA LEU A 332 1.31 50.84 5.40
C LEU A 332 0.33 51.17 4.25
N ALA A 333 0.83 51.72 3.15
CA ALA A 333 -0.01 52.18 2.03
C ALA A 333 -0.77 51.05 1.32
N SER A 334 -0.13 49.90 1.08
CA SER A 334 -0.72 48.77 0.35
C SER A 334 0.04 47.47 0.60
N GLY A 335 -0.57 46.33 0.29
CA GLY A 335 0.07 45.02 0.27
C GLY A 335 0.21 44.42 1.66
N LEU A 336 -0.91 44.09 2.31
CA LEU A 336 -0.95 43.37 3.60
C LEU A 336 -0.25 42.01 3.51
N PHE A 337 -0.53 41.27 2.43
CA PHE A 337 0.12 40.02 2.06
C PHE A 337 0.84 40.16 0.72
N SER A 338 1.84 39.32 0.50
CA SER A 338 2.56 39.12 -0.76
C SER A 338 2.75 37.64 -1.05
N GLY A 339 3.18 37.28 -2.27
CA GLY A 339 3.35 35.89 -2.71
C GLY A 339 2.21 35.43 -3.61
N SER A 340 2.39 34.25 -4.20
CA SER A 340 1.45 33.67 -5.19
C SER A 340 0.89 32.31 -4.78
N ASP A 341 1.55 31.63 -3.85
CA ASP A 341 1.31 30.22 -3.52
C ASP A 341 1.62 29.95 -2.05
N ALA A 342 1.38 28.72 -1.60
CA ALA A 342 1.55 28.32 -0.21
C ALA A 342 3.02 28.28 0.23
N GLY A 343 4.00 28.35 -0.68
CA GLY A 343 5.42 28.41 -0.34
C GLY A 343 5.99 29.82 -0.26
N THR A 344 5.35 30.79 -0.92
CA THR A 344 5.83 32.18 -1.06
C THR A 344 4.97 33.20 -0.33
N LEU A 345 3.82 32.80 0.21
CA LEU A 345 2.92 33.67 0.96
C LEU A 345 3.66 34.36 2.11
N ALA A 346 3.50 35.66 2.27
CA ALA A 346 4.13 36.40 3.35
C ALA A 346 3.28 37.56 3.83
N VAL A 347 3.35 37.85 5.12
CA VAL A 347 2.89 39.14 5.67
C VAL A 347 3.92 40.20 5.29
N ASN A 348 3.47 41.43 5.02
CA ASN A 348 4.36 42.53 4.72
C ASN A 348 5.46 42.71 5.78
N LYS A 349 6.72 42.70 5.33
CA LYS A 349 7.91 42.84 6.20
C LYS A 349 7.87 44.09 7.08
N ASP A 350 7.26 45.18 6.60
CA ASP A 350 7.23 46.47 7.30
C ASP A 350 6.20 46.48 8.44
N LEU A 351 5.19 45.60 8.37
CA LEU A 351 4.29 45.35 9.49
C LEU A 351 4.95 44.44 10.53
N LEU A 352 5.68 43.41 10.07
CA LEU A 352 6.36 42.45 10.95
C LEU A 352 7.47 43.10 11.78
N ASN A 353 8.26 44.00 11.18
CA ASN A 353 9.35 44.69 11.86
C ASN A 353 8.86 45.92 12.68
N GLY A 354 7.56 46.22 12.66
CA GLY A 354 6.97 47.37 13.37
C GLY A 354 7.33 48.74 12.79
N THR A 355 7.92 48.82 11.60
CA THR A 355 8.20 50.10 10.93
C THR A 355 6.96 50.74 10.32
N LYS A 356 5.91 49.94 10.10
CA LYS A 356 4.58 50.36 9.67
C LYS A 356 3.49 49.73 10.52
N THR A 357 2.34 50.40 10.56
CA THR A 357 1.12 49.93 11.21
C THR A 357 0.02 49.58 10.20
N ILE A 358 -0.98 48.83 10.66
CA ILE A 358 -2.17 48.52 9.87
C ILE A 358 -2.98 49.81 9.65
N LYS A 359 -3.49 50.01 8.43
CA LYS A 359 -4.42 51.11 8.12
C LYS A 359 -5.71 50.96 8.92
N GLN A 360 -5.99 51.92 9.80
CA GLN A 360 -7.19 51.90 10.64
C GLN A 360 -8.48 51.92 9.81
N SER A 361 -8.49 52.74 8.75
CA SER A 361 -9.61 52.85 7.79
C SER A 361 -9.93 51.55 7.06
N ALA A 362 -8.99 50.60 6.98
CA ALA A 362 -9.17 49.33 6.29
C ALA A 362 -9.83 48.24 7.16
N VAL A 363 -9.80 48.36 8.49
CA VAL A 363 -10.09 47.25 9.41
C VAL A 363 -11.52 46.71 9.23
N ASN A 364 -12.52 47.59 9.22
CA ASN A 364 -13.92 47.17 9.02
C ASN A 364 -14.17 46.51 7.65
N ALA A 365 -13.50 47.02 6.61
CA ALA A 365 -13.58 46.43 5.28
C ALA A 365 -12.91 45.05 5.23
N MET A 366 -11.79 44.86 5.94
CA MET A 366 -11.13 43.56 6.05
C MET A 366 -11.97 42.55 6.83
N VAL A 367 -12.61 42.94 7.95
CA VAL A 367 -13.54 42.06 8.68
C VAL A 367 -14.69 41.62 7.78
N SER A 368 -15.29 42.57 7.06
CA SER A 368 -16.36 42.29 6.10
C SER A 368 -15.89 41.37 4.98
N ALA A 369 -14.68 41.57 4.46
CA ALA A 369 -14.08 40.70 3.47
C ALA A 369 -13.88 39.27 4.04
N MET A 370 -13.26 39.12 5.21
CA MET A 370 -12.98 37.81 5.80
C MET A 370 -14.23 36.97 6.05
N THR A 371 -15.32 37.62 6.46
CA THR A 371 -16.57 36.97 6.88
C THR A 371 -17.59 36.79 5.76
N ALA A 372 -17.53 37.59 4.69
CA ALA A 372 -18.48 37.49 3.59
C ALA A 372 -18.48 36.09 2.94
N THR A 373 -19.66 35.58 2.64
CA THR A 373 -19.86 34.40 1.78
C THR A 373 -20.10 34.84 0.33
N GLY A 374 -20.05 33.90 -0.61
CA GLY A 374 -20.18 34.21 -2.05
C GLY A 374 -18.88 34.11 -2.84
N ARG A 375 -17.79 33.63 -2.23
CA ARG A 375 -16.52 33.41 -2.95
C ARG A 375 -16.49 32.04 -3.63
N THR A 376 -15.70 31.96 -4.70
CA THR A 376 -15.39 30.73 -5.41
C THR A 376 -13.91 30.46 -5.32
N MET A 377 -13.53 29.20 -5.08
CA MET A 377 -12.15 28.73 -5.12
C MET A 377 -12.08 27.47 -5.97
N THR A 378 -11.16 27.42 -6.91
CA THR A 378 -10.93 26.27 -7.77
C THR A 378 -9.49 25.81 -7.61
N ALA A 379 -9.32 24.53 -7.31
CA ALA A 379 -8.05 23.85 -7.19
C ALA A 379 -8.18 22.42 -7.74
N ASP A 380 -7.06 21.73 -7.92
CA ASP A 380 -7.07 20.35 -8.38
C ASP A 380 -7.87 19.47 -7.41
N GLY A 381 -8.88 18.78 -7.94
CA GLY A 381 -9.78 17.90 -7.19
C GLY A 381 -10.77 18.59 -6.24
N LEU A 382 -10.86 19.93 -6.23
CA LEU A 382 -11.77 20.65 -5.34
C LEU A 382 -12.26 21.98 -5.95
N THR A 383 -13.58 22.13 -6.08
CA THR A 383 -14.22 23.40 -6.43
C THR A 383 -15.20 23.79 -5.33
N LEU A 384 -15.03 24.98 -4.78
CA LEU A 384 -15.86 25.55 -3.73
C LEU A 384 -16.61 26.76 -4.27
N THR A 385 -17.88 26.88 -3.89
CA THR A 385 -18.73 28.04 -4.23
C THR A 385 -19.43 28.53 -2.98
N ASN A 386 -19.73 29.83 -2.93
CA ASN A 386 -20.45 30.46 -1.84
C ASN A 386 -19.78 30.32 -0.46
N VAL A 387 -18.44 30.31 -0.42
CA VAL A 387 -17.66 30.18 0.82
C VAL A 387 -17.11 31.53 1.31
N SER A 388 -16.79 31.61 2.61
CA SER A 388 -15.93 32.64 3.18
C SER A 388 -14.46 32.17 3.16
N TYR A 389 -13.52 33.01 3.61
CA TYR A 389 -12.12 32.58 3.74
C TYR A 389 -11.96 31.44 4.75
N GLY A 390 -12.61 31.55 5.93
CA GLY A 390 -12.66 30.44 6.89
C GLY A 390 -13.34 29.19 6.29
N GLY A 391 -14.41 29.39 5.53
CA GLY A 391 -15.10 28.30 4.82
C GLY A 391 -14.22 27.57 3.79
N MET A 392 -13.28 28.26 3.14
CA MET A 392 -12.30 27.60 2.25
C MET A 392 -11.42 26.63 3.05
N ALA A 393 -10.88 27.07 4.18
CA ALA A 393 -10.06 26.24 5.07
C ALA A 393 -10.82 25.04 5.63
N ASP A 394 -12.08 25.25 6.02
CA ASP A 394 -12.98 24.21 6.52
C ASP A 394 -13.22 23.14 5.46
N GLN A 395 -13.55 23.55 4.24
CA GLN A 395 -13.88 22.63 3.15
C GLN A 395 -12.66 21.85 2.66
N VAL A 396 -11.48 22.49 2.57
CA VAL A 396 -10.23 21.76 2.27
C VAL A 396 -9.99 20.69 3.34
N SER A 397 -10.06 21.06 4.62
CA SER A 397 -9.82 20.11 5.73
C SER A 397 -10.86 18.99 5.77
N SER A 398 -12.14 19.32 5.57
CA SER A 398 -13.25 18.37 5.55
C SER A 398 -13.18 17.39 4.37
N ASN A 399 -12.75 17.87 3.19
CA ASN A 399 -12.59 17.04 2.01
C ASN A 399 -11.54 15.95 2.26
N TRP A 400 -10.35 16.34 2.74
CA TRP A 400 -9.29 15.37 3.07
C TRP A 400 -9.64 14.44 4.23
N SER A 401 -10.37 14.93 5.23
CA SER A 401 -10.90 14.08 6.30
C SER A 401 -11.86 13.00 5.76
N THR A 402 -12.73 13.37 4.81
CA THR A 402 -13.67 12.43 4.17
C THR A 402 -12.93 11.40 3.32
N ILE A 403 -11.96 11.85 2.50
CA ILE A 403 -11.12 10.96 1.68
C ILE A 403 -10.37 9.96 2.57
N GLN A 404 -9.73 10.45 3.64
CA GLN A 404 -9.04 9.60 4.62
C GLN A 404 -9.98 8.57 5.23
N SER A 405 -11.17 8.97 5.68
CA SER A 405 -12.16 8.05 6.28
C SER A 405 -12.59 6.94 5.31
N ASN A 406 -12.79 7.29 4.04
CA ASN A 406 -13.17 6.33 2.99
C ASN A 406 -12.04 5.34 2.73
N VAL A 407 -10.80 5.83 2.56
CA VAL A 407 -9.61 4.98 2.35
C VAL A 407 -9.37 4.06 3.55
N ASN A 408 -9.49 4.55 4.79
CA ASN A 408 -9.31 3.73 5.99
C ASN A 408 -10.37 2.63 6.12
N THR A 409 -11.61 2.96 5.74
CA THR A 409 -12.71 1.97 5.69
C THR A 409 -12.42 0.92 4.64
N GLN A 410 -12.05 1.32 3.42
CA GLN A 410 -11.70 0.41 2.33
C GLN A 410 -10.51 -0.49 2.69
N ALA A 411 -9.47 0.04 3.34
CA ALA A 411 -8.33 -0.72 3.81
C ALA A 411 -8.74 -1.80 4.83
N THR A 412 -9.61 -1.45 5.78
CA THR A 412 -10.11 -2.38 6.80
C THR A 412 -10.99 -3.48 6.18
N THR A 413 -11.91 -3.11 5.29
CA THR A 413 -12.78 -4.04 4.57
C THR A 413 -11.97 -5.01 3.72
N THR A 414 -11.03 -4.49 2.94
CA THR A 414 -10.17 -5.31 2.07
C THR A 414 -9.28 -6.22 2.90
N SER A 415 -8.73 -5.75 4.02
CA SER A 415 -7.92 -6.57 4.93
C SER A 415 -8.73 -7.71 5.52
N SER A 416 -9.95 -7.44 5.98
CA SER A 416 -10.83 -8.47 6.55
C SER A 416 -11.24 -9.51 5.52
N PHE A 417 -11.50 -9.07 4.27
CA PHE A 417 -11.80 -9.97 3.16
C PHE A 417 -10.58 -10.85 2.80
N MET A 418 -9.38 -10.26 2.71
CA MET A 418 -8.14 -11.01 2.49
C MET A 418 -7.93 -12.07 3.58
N THR A 419 -8.08 -11.71 4.85
CA THR A 419 -7.95 -12.65 5.98
C THR A 419 -8.99 -13.77 5.89
N SER A 420 -10.24 -13.48 5.49
CA SER A 420 -11.25 -14.52 5.28
C SER A 420 -10.86 -15.50 4.16
N LEU A 421 -10.35 -14.99 3.03
CA LEU A 421 -9.85 -15.84 1.95
C LEU A 421 -8.63 -16.66 2.37
N GLN A 422 -7.71 -16.09 3.14
CA GLN A 422 -6.54 -16.80 3.65
C GLN A 422 -6.95 -17.94 4.59
N THR A 423 -7.90 -17.71 5.50
CA THR A 423 -8.44 -18.75 6.37
C THR A 423 -9.12 -19.86 5.57
N ARG A 424 -9.90 -19.51 4.53
CA ARG A 424 -10.52 -20.50 3.64
C ARG A 424 -9.48 -21.32 2.87
N TYR A 425 -8.44 -20.66 2.36
CA TYR A 425 -7.34 -21.31 1.66
C TYR A 425 -6.63 -22.30 2.58
N ALA A 426 -6.17 -21.84 3.76
CA ALA A 426 -5.54 -22.70 4.76
C ALA A 426 -6.43 -23.87 5.20
N SER A 427 -7.74 -23.68 5.32
CA SER A 427 -8.68 -24.76 5.68
C SER A 427 -8.82 -25.82 4.58
N SER A 428 -8.62 -25.45 3.31
CA SER A 428 -8.77 -26.36 2.16
C SER A 428 -7.46 -27.03 1.77
N THR A 429 -6.33 -26.35 1.92
CA THR A 429 -5.03 -26.80 1.42
C THR A 429 -4.04 -27.14 2.54
N GLY A 430 -4.32 -26.71 3.76
CA GLY A 430 -3.43 -26.87 4.91
C GLY A 430 -3.39 -28.30 5.47
N VAL A 431 -2.48 -28.50 6.41
CA VAL A 431 -2.26 -29.78 7.08
C VAL A 431 -3.17 -29.93 8.29
N ASN A 432 -3.96 -31.01 8.33
CA ASN A 432 -4.71 -31.40 9.53
C ASN A 432 -3.91 -32.41 10.35
N MET A 433 -3.45 -32.00 11.54
CA MET A 433 -2.62 -32.84 12.41
C MET A 433 -3.28 -34.17 12.77
N ASP A 434 -4.59 -34.20 13.02
CA ASP A 434 -5.28 -35.43 13.40
C ASP A 434 -5.35 -36.42 12.23
N GLU A 435 -5.56 -35.91 11.01
CA GLU A 435 -5.50 -36.74 9.80
C GLU A 435 -4.09 -37.28 9.55
N GLU A 436 -3.06 -36.44 9.70
CA GLU A 436 -1.67 -36.86 9.53
C GLU A 436 -1.27 -37.92 10.56
N VAL A 437 -1.66 -37.75 11.83
CA VAL A 437 -1.40 -38.75 12.89
C VAL A 437 -2.13 -40.07 12.59
N ALA A 438 -3.40 -40.02 12.15
CA ALA A 438 -4.14 -41.22 11.76
C ALA A 438 -3.48 -41.93 10.57
N ASN A 439 -3.04 -41.17 9.55
CA ASN A 439 -2.35 -41.70 8.39
C ASN A 439 -0.99 -42.31 8.77
N LEU A 440 -0.24 -41.66 9.66
CA LEU A 440 1.03 -42.17 10.19
C LEU A 440 0.85 -43.53 10.85
N GLN A 441 -0.20 -43.72 11.65
CA GLN A 441 -0.50 -45.01 12.26
C GLN A 441 -0.79 -46.11 11.23
N VAL A 442 -1.53 -45.78 10.16
CA VAL A 442 -1.79 -46.72 9.06
C VAL A 442 -0.49 -47.10 8.36
N LEU A 443 0.35 -46.12 8.04
CA LEU A 443 1.64 -46.35 7.39
C LEU A 443 2.59 -47.19 8.26
N GLN A 444 2.66 -46.93 9.57
CA GLN A 444 3.46 -47.71 10.52
C GLN A 444 2.97 -49.18 10.63
N ARG A 445 1.65 -49.40 10.60
CA ARG A 445 1.07 -50.75 10.56
C ARG A 445 1.43 -51.46 9.25
N ASN A 446 1.33 -50.77 8.11
CA ASN A 446 1.70 -51.31 6.80
C ASN A 446 3.19 -51.64 6.71
N TYR A 447 4.05 -50.79 7.27
CA TYR A 447 5.49 -51.02 7.37
C TYR A 447 5.78 -52.31 8.14
N SER A 448 5.17 -52.45 9.33
CA SER A 448 5.32 -53.63 10.19
C SER A 448 4.82 -54.91 9.51
N ALA A 449 3.71 -54.83 8.78
CA ALA A 449 3.17 -55.95 8.02
C ALA A 449 4.10 -56.38 6.87
N THR A 450 4.60 -55.40 6.09
CA THR A 450 5.51 -55.66 4.96
C THR A 450 6.85 -56.22 5.43
N ALA A 451 7.38 -55.72 6.55
CA ALA A 451 8.59 -56.26 7.17
C ALA A 451 8.44 -57.74 7.58
N ARG A 452 7.27 -58.15 8.09
CA ARG A 452 6.97 -59.56 8.37
C ARG A 452 6.94 -60.40 7.10
N VAL A 453 6.35 -59.89 6.02
CA VAL A 453 6.33 -60.59 4.72
C VAL A 453 7.75 -60.83 4.21
N ILE A 454 8.63 -59.84 4.29
CA ILE A 454 10.05 -59.99 3.91
C ILE A 454 10.75 -61.04 4.77
N SER A 455 10.51 -61.06 6.08
CA SER A 455 11.08 -62.06 6.98
C SER A 455 10.63 -63.49 6.63
N VAL A 456 9.35 -63.69 6.31
CA VAL A 456 8.82 -65.00 5.90
C VAL A 456 9.40 -65.43 4.54
N ILE A 457 9.53 -64.52 3.58
CA ILE A 457 10.17 -64.80 2.28
C ILE A 457 11.64 -65.21 2.49
N GLY A 458 12.36 -64.55 3.40
CA GLY A 458 13.73 -64.92 3.78
C GLY A 458 13.81 -66.34 4.34
N GLN A 459 12.92 -66.69 5.27
CA GLN A 459 12.82 -68.06 5.81
C GLN A 459 12.52 -69.11 4.73
N MET A 460 11.67 -68.78 3.75
CA MET A 460 11.38 -69.66 2.61
C MET A 460 12.60 -69.84 1.71
N PHE A 461 13.39 -68.80 1.47
CA PHE A 461 14.66 -68.89 0.75
C PHE A 461 15.65 -69.80 1.49
N ASP A 462 15.84 -69.60 2.79
CA ASP A 462 16.74 -70.40 3.61
C ASP A 462 16.35 -71.89 3.55
N THR A 463 15.05 -72.17 3.71
CA THR A 463 14.50 -73.54 3.62
C THR A 463 14.74 -74.15 2.24
N LEU A 464 14.54 -73.38 1.17
CA LEU A 464 14.75 -73.85 -0.20
C LEU A 464 16.24 -74.11 -0.48
N THR A 465 17.15 -73.29 0.05
CA THR A 465 18.59 -73.53 -0.08
C THR A 465 19.03 -74.78 0.67
N GLN A 466 18.52 -75.01 1.89
CA GLN A 466 18.79 -76.22 2.68
C GLN A 466 18.23 -77.51 2.04
N ALA A 467 17.20 -77.41 1.20
CA ALA A 467 16.61 -78.57 0.52
C ALA A 467 17.34 -78.96 -0.78
N VAL A 468 18.19 -78.08 -1.31
CA VAL A 468 18.89 -78.25 -2.60
C VAL A 468 20.40 -78.49 -2.42
N THR A 469 20.93 -78.22 -1.22
CA THR A 469 22.23 -78.72 -0.72
C THR A 469 22.04 -79.99 0.07
#